data_AF-A0A8H9XK89-F1
#
_entry.id   AF-A0A8H9XK89-F1
#
_cell.length_a   1.000
_cell.length_b   1.000
_cell.length_c   1.000
_cell.angle_alpha   90.00
_cell.angle_beta   90.00
_cell.angle_gamma   90.00
#
_symmetry.space_group_name_H-M   'P 1'
#
loop_
_entity.id
_entity.type
_entity.pdbx_description
1 polymer ?
#
loop_
_entity_poly.entity_id
_entity_poly.type
_entity_poly.pdbx_seq_one_letter_code
_entity_poly.pdbx_strand_id
1 'polypeptide(L)'
;MASIDLFTTWTQLSEAQQLNEWRAFLTSLDAGDAGYHRYYPVLMPLWDRGDVPAIVEDEAMSAYETEMREQAEWEARNPPAADAWMDRCILADDPSEAAFWDRYDPEAADRLLGCPPF
;
A
#
# COMPACT_ATOMS: atom_id res chain seq x y z
N MET A 1 -17.45 -16.83 40.19
CA MET A 1 -16.99 -15.99 39.06
C MET A 1 -18.18 -15.80 38.13
N ALA A 2 -18.67 -14.56 37.96
CA ALA A 2 -19.67 -14.30 36.94
C ALA A 2 -18.97 -14.41 35.58
N SER A 3 -19.34 -15.41 34.78
CA SER A 3 -18.90 -15.48 33.38
C SER A 3 -19.57 -14.33 32.66
N ILE A 4 -18.80 -13.34 32.21
CA ILE A 4 -19.32 -12.28 31.35
C ILE A 4 -19.74 -12.96 30.06
N ASP A 5 -21.04 -13.03 29.81
CA ASP A 5 -21.55 -13.44 28.51
C ASP A 5 -21.28 -12.31 27.52
N LEU A 6 -20.20 -12.45 26.76
CA LEU A 6 -19.75 -11.47 25.77
C LEU A 6 -20.77 -11.30 24.64
N PHE A 7 -21.57 -12.32 24.35
CA PHE A 7 -22.62 -12.23 23.34
C PHE A 7 -23.77 -11.35 23.83
N THR A 8 -24.23 -11.59 25.07
CA THR A 8 -25.23 -10.72 25.72
C THR A 8 -24.71 -9.28 25.91
N THR A 9 -23.41 -9.12 26.17
CA THR A 9 -22.79 -7.78 26.27
C THR A 9 -22.77 -7.07 24.91
N TRP A 10 -22.45 -7.80 23.84
CA TRP A 10 -22.43 -7.27 22.47
C TRP A 10 -23.80 -6.77 22.01
N THR A 11 -24.86 -7.56 22.23
CA THR A 11 -26.23 -7.19 21.81
C THR A 11 -26.83 -6.03 22.62
N GLN A 12 -26.23 -5.68 23.76
CA GLN A 12 -26.62 -4.52 24.57
C GLN A 12 -25.94 -3.22 24.13
N LEU A 13 -24.88 -3.29 23.33
CA LEU A 13 -24.24 -2.11 22.75
C LEU A 13 -25.20 -1.40 21.78
N SER A 14 -25.13 -0.07 21.75
CA SER A 14 -25.79 0.68 20.68
C SER A 14 -25.13 0.39 19.34
N GLU A 15 -25.85 0.62 18.25
CA GLU A 15 -25.32 0.45 16.89
C GLU A 15 -24.02 1.24 16.68
N ALA A 16 -23.97 2.50 17.13
CA ALA A 16 -22.76 3.32 17.05
C ALA A 16 -21.58 2.72 17.83
N GLN A 17 -21.83 2.08 18.97
CA GLN A 17 -20.79 1.38 19.73
C GLN A 17 -20.31 0.13 19.00
N GLN A 18 -21.23 -0.68 18.45
CA GLN A 18 -20.87 -1.86 17.66
C GLN A 18 -20.03 -1.47 16.42
N LEU A 19 -20.39 -0.38 15.73
CA LEU A 19 -19.60 0.13 14.60
C LEU A 19 -18.18 0.53 15.03
N ASN A 20 -18.03 1.20 16.18
CA ASN A 20 -16.72 1.57 16.70
C ASN A 20 -15.86 0.35 17.08
N GLU A 21 -16.48 -0.67 17.69
CA GLU A 21 -15.79 -1.93 17.99
C GLU A 21 -15.41 -2.68 16.71
N TRP A 22 -16.24 -2.63 15.67
CA TRP A 22 -15.91 -3.16 14.35
C TRP A 22 -14.69 -2.47 13.73
N ARG A 23 -14.67 -1.13 13.72
CA ARG A 23 -13.51 -0.36 13.23
C ARG A 23 -12.23 -0.73 13.99
N ALA A 24 -12.28 -0.74 15.32
CA ALA A 24 -11.14 -1.07 16.16
C ALA A 24 -10.66 -2.53 15.94
N PHE A 25 -11.60 -3.45 15.75
CA PHE A 25 -11.31 -4.84 15.42
C PHE A 25 -10.60 -4.97 14.06
N LEU A 26 -11.08 -4.31 13.01
CA LEU A 26 -10.45 -4.36 11.69
C LEU A 26 -9.03 -3.77 11.69
N THR A 27 -8.81 -2.65 12.40
CA THR A 27 -7.46 -2.12 12.62
C THR A 27 -6.56 -3.12 13.34
N SER A 28 -7.09 -3.82 14.34
CA SER A 28 -6.33 -4.86 15.07
C SER A 28 -6.07 -6.09 14.18
N LEU A 29 -6.96 -6.39 13.24
CA LEU A 29 -6.84 -7.50 12.30
C LEU A 29 -5.72 -7.26 11.30
N ASP A 30 -5.66 -6.05 10.74
CA ASP A 30 -4.57 -5.61 9.86
C ASP A 30 -3.21 -5.63 10.58
N ALA A 31 -3.18 -5.20 11.84
CA ALA A 31 -1.97 -5.24 12.67
C ALA A 31 -1.56 -6.66 13.15
N GLY A 32 -2.41 -7.68 12.97
CA GLY A 32 -2.17 -9.04 13.45
C GLY A 32 -2.45 -9.28 14.94
N ASP A 33 -3.03 -8.30 15.64
CA ASP A 33 -3.30 -8.32 17.09
C ASP A 33 -4.79 -8.54 17.44
N ALA A 34 -5.63 -8.88 16.46
CA ALA A 34 -7.07 -9.07 16.63
C ALA A 34 -7.43 -10.02 17.78
N GLY A 35 -6.61 -11.04 18.04
CA GLY A 35 -6.81 -12.02 19.12
C GLY A 35 -6.91 -11.41 20.52
N TYR A 36 -6.40 -10.19 20.73
CA TYR A 36 -6.50 -9.45 21.99
C TYR A 36 -7.75 -8.57 22.07
N HIS A 37 -8.54 -8.45 20.98
CA HIS A 37 -9.76 -7.66 20.96
C HIS A 37 -10.82 -8.26 21.90
N ARG A 38 -11.44 -7.43 22.74
CA ARG A 38 -12.40 -7.88 23.76
C ARG A 38 -13.56 -8.69 23.17
N TYR A 39 -14.04 -8.29 21.99
CA TYR A 39 -15.13 -8.95 21.28
C TYR A 39 -14.65 -9.92 20.19
N TYR A 40 -13.38 -10.32 20.19
CA TYR A 40 -12.85 -11.30 19.24
C TYR A 40 -13.73 -12.55 19.07
N PRO A 41 -14.26 -13.19 20.14
CA PRO A 41 -15.11 -14.38 19.98
C PRO A 41 -16.44 -14.13 19.26
N VAL A 42 -16.87 -12.87 19.16
CA VAL A 42 -18.10 -12.46 18.46
C VAL A 42 -17.77 -11.96 17.05
N LEU A 43 -16.76 -11.10 16.91
CA LEU A 43 -16.44 -10.42 15.66
C LEU A 43 -15.71 -11.31 14.66
N MET A 44 -14.79 -12.17 15.11
CA MET A 44 -14.06 -13.05 14.18
C MET A 44 -15.00 -14.03 13.44
N PRO A 45 -15.97 -14.70 14.10
CA PRO A 45 -16.93 -15.53 13.37
C PRO A 45 -17.88 -14.77 12.43
N LEU A 46 -18.13 -13.47 12.66
CA LEU A 46 -18.92 -12.63 11.76
C LEU A 46 -18.08 -12.21 10.56
N TRP A 47 -16.82 -11.85 10.80
CA TRP A 47 -15.82 -11.57 9.76
C TRP A 47 -15.63 -12.76 8.83
N ASP A 48 -15.45 -13.97 9.38
CA ASP A 48 -15.28 -15.21 8.60
C ASP A 48 -16.49 -15.53 7.70
N ARG A 49 -17.67 -15.00 8.02
CA ARG A 49 -18.90 -15.14 7.21
C ARG A 49 -19.13 -14.00 6.23
N GLY A 50 -18.38 -12.91 6.34
CA GLY A 50 -18.63 -11.67 5.60
C GLY A 50 -19.78 -10.83 6.16
N ASP A 51 -20.18 -11.03 7.43
CA ASP A 51 -21.25 -10.26 8.10
C ASP A 51 -20.69 -8.92 8.66
N VAL A 52 -19.93 -8.19 7.84
CA VAL A 52 -19.37 -6.88 8.20
C VAL A 52 -20.39 -5.79 7.88
N PRO A 53 -20.59 -4.79 8.77
CA PRO A 53 -21.47 -3.67 8.45
C PRO A 53 -20.98 -2.90 7.22
N ALA A 54 -21.86 -2.68 6.23
CA ALA A 54 -21.52 -2.03 4.96
C ALA A 54 -20.81 -0.68 5.14
N ILE A 55 -21.22 0.14 6.12
CA ILE A 55 -20.57 1.42 6.42
C ILE A 55 -19.10 1.23 6.80
N VAL A 56 -18.78 0.18 7.56
CA VAL A 56 -17.40 -0.11 7.99
C VAL A 56 -16.59 -0.66 6.82
N GLU A 57 -17.20 -1.51 5.98
CA GLU A 57 -16.58 -2.04 4.77
C GLU A 57 -16.26 -0.92 3.77
N ASP A 58 -17.20 0.00 3.53
CA ASP A 58 -17.02 1.16 2.66
C ASP A 58 -15.90 2.08 3.17
N GLU A 59 -15.83 2.32 4.48
CA GLU A 59 -14.76 3.10 5.11
C GLU A 59 -13.39 2.43 4.94
N ALA A 60 -13.30 1.11 5.16
CA ALA A 60 -12.07 0.35 4.99
C ALA A 60 -11.60 0.33 3.53
N MET A 61 -12.53 0.16 2.58
CA MET A 61 -12.24 0.20 1.14
C MET A 61 -11.71 1.57 0.72
N SER A 62 -12.35 2.64 1.18
CA SER A 62 -11.92 4.02 0.89
C SER A 62 -10.51 4.31 1.42
N ALA A 63 -10.18 3.82 2.61
CA ALA A 63 -8.83 3.92 3.18
C ALA A 63 -7.80 3.19 2.29
N TYR A 64 -8.09 1.94 1.92
CA TYR A 64 -7.24 1.14 1.05
C TYR A 64 -7.02 1.79 -0.33
N GLU A 65 -8.08 2.29 -0.98
CA GLU A 65 -7.98 3.00 -2.26
C GLU A 65 -7.12 4.27 -2.15
N THR A 66 -7.14 4.94 -1.00
CA THR A 66 -6.31 6.12 -0.73
C THR A 66 -4.85 5.73 -0.62
N GLU A 67 -4.54 4.70 0.17
CA GLU A 67 -3.16 4.19 0.33
C GLU A 67 -2.57 3.72 -1.00
N MET A 68 -3.34 2.98 -1.80
CA MET A 68 -2.89 2.52 -3.13
C MET A 68 -2.61 3.67 -4.08
N ARG A 69 -3.40 4.74 -4.02
CA ARG A 69 -3.17 5.94 -4.82
C ARG A 69 -1.90 6.67 -4.39
N GLU A 70 -1.71 6.85 -3.08
CA GLU A 70 -0.51 7.49 -2.54
C GLU A 70 0.76 6.69 -2.88
N GLN A 71 0.68 5.36 -2.79
CA GLN A 71 1.77 4.46 -3.20
C GLN A 71 2.08 4.60 -4.69
N ALA A 72 1.06 4.57 -5.56
CA ALA A 72 1.24 4.74 -7.00
C ALA A 72 1.84 6.12 -7.35
N GLU A 73 1.41 7.19 -6.68
CA GLU A 73 1.98 8.53 -6.84
C GLU A 73 3.42 8.64 -6.34
N TRP A 74 3.78 7.87 -5.30
CA TRP A 74 5.15 7.80 -4.83
C TRP A 74 6.04 7.03 -5.80
N GLU A 75 5.60 5.87 -6.30
CA GLU A 75 6.31 5.05 -7.29
C GLU A 75 6.53 5.81 -8.60
N ALA A 76 5.50 6.52 -9.09
CA ALA A 76 5.61 7.36 -10.27
C ALA A 76 6.67 8.48 -10.13
N ARG A 77 6.89 8.98 -8.91
CA ARG A 77 7.93 9.99 -8.61
C ARG A 77 9.30 9.38 -8.31
N ASN A 78 9.36 8.10 -7.94
CA ASN A 78 10.56 7.39 -7.54
C ASN A 78 10.66 6.06 -8.29
N PRO A 79 10.83 6.10 -9.64
CA PRO A 79 10.96 4.88 -10.41
C PRO A 79 12.12 4.04 -9.86
N PRO A 80 11.93 2.72 -9.66
CA PRO A 80 12.99 1.83 -9.22
C PRO A 80 14.25 2.00 -10.08
N ALA A 81 15.43 1.92 -9.47
CA ALA A 81 16.70 2.07 -10.20
C ALA A 81 16.83 1.07 -11.38
N ALA A 82 16.18 -0.10 -11.28
CA ALA A 82 16.09 -1.08 -12.36
C ALA A 82 15.25 -0.58 -13.55
N ASP A 83 14.14 0.11 -13.29
CA ASP A 83 13.28 0.66 -14.34
C ASP A 83 13.93 1.87 -15.01
N ALA A 84 14.60 2.74 -14.25
CA ALA A 84 15.38 3.83 -14.81
C ALA A 84 16.57 3.34 -15.68
N TRP A 85 17.20 2.20 -15.31
CA TRP A 85 18.25 1.58 -16.11
C TRP A 85 17.68 0.91 -17.37
N MET A 86 16.55 0.20 -17.27
CA MET A 86 15.87 -0.41 -18.42
C MET A 86 15.35 0.65 -19.41
N ASP A 87 14.74 1.74 -18.94
CA ASP A 87 14.34 2.85 -19.79
C ASP A 87 15.54 3.48 -20.50
N ARG A 88 16.67 3.63 -19.79
CA ARG A 88 17.91 4.10 -20.41
C ARG A 88 18.44 3.12 -21.46
N CYS A 89 18.36 1.82 -21.24
CA CYS A 89 18.76 0.81 -22.22
C CYS A 89 17.82 0.75 -23.44
N ILE A 90 16.53 1.01 -23.25
CA ILE A 90 15.55 1.12 -24.35
C ILE A 90 15.85 2.36 -25.21
N LEU A 91 16.32 3.45 -24.58
CA LEU A 91 16.74 4.67 -25.27
C LEU A 91 18.18 4.60 -25.82
N ALA A 92 19.03 3.69 -25.34
CA ALA A 92 20.41 3.55 -25.79
C ALA A 92 20.53 3.00 -27.24
N ASP A 93 19.45 2.39 -27.76
CA ASP A 93 19.30 2.03 -29.17
C ASP A 93 18.69 3.17 -30.02
N ASP A 94 18.56 4.39 -29.47
CA ASP A 94 18.17 5.56 -30.25
C ASP A 94 19.24 5.85 -31.31
N PRO A 95 18.90 5.78 -32.61
CA PRO A 95 19.85 6.03 -33.70
C PRO A 95 20.46 7.44 -33.64
N SER A 96 19.87 8.38 -32.90
CA SER A 96 20.45 9.70 -32.65
C SER A 96 21.59 9.68 -31.63
N GLU A 97 21.58 8.79 -30.63
CA GLU A 97 22.69 8.60 -29.70
C GLU A 97 23.85 7.88 -30.40
N ALA A 98 23.57 6.84 -31.18
CA ALA A 98 24.59 6.17 -32.02
C ALA A 98 25.23 7.16 -33.01
N ALA A 99 24.44 8.03 -33.66
CA ALA A 99 24.96 9.06 -34.57
C ALA A 99 25.72 10.19 -33.86
N PHE A 100 25.45 10.43 -32.57
CA PHE A 100 26.24 11.34 -31.75
C PHE A 100 27.62 10.75 -31.45
N TRP A 101 27.67 9.52 -30.95
CA TRP A 101 28.94 8.82 -30.63
C TRP A 101 29.79 8.52 -31.87
N ASP A 102 29.19 8.29 -33.04
CA ASP A 102 29.93 8.13 -34.31
C ASP A 102 30.56 9.44 -34.81
N ARG A 103 30.02 10.59 -34.38
CA ARG A 103 30.42 11.92 -34.89
C ARG A 103 31.45 12.62 -34.01
N TYR A 104 31.58 12.21 -32.75
CA TYR A 104 32.51 12.80 -31.79
C TYR A 104 33.57 11.79 -31.38
N ASP A 105 34.83 12.23 -31.36
CA ASP A 105 35.91 11.47 -30.74
C ASP A 105 35.55 11.18 -29.26
N PRO A 106 35.79 9.97 -28.73
CA PRO A 106 35.33 9.56 -27.39
C PRO A 106 35.72 10.54 -26.28
N GLU A 107 36.92 11.12 -26.34
CA GLU A 107 37.39 12.10 -25.35
C GLU A 107 36.61 13.42 -25.39
N ALA A 108 36.06 13.79 -26.56
CA ALA A 108 35.26 15.01 -26.72
C ALA A 108 33.82 14.83 -26.24
N ALA A 109 33.26 13.64 -26.43
CA ALA A 109 31.92 13.29 -25.98
C ALA A 109 31.86 13.17 -24.44
N ASP A 110 32.89 12.60 -23.81
CA ASP A 110 33.00 12.52 -22.34
C ASP A 110 33.05 13.92 -21.68
N ARG A 111 33.78 14.87 -22.29
CA ARG A 111 33.83 16.26 -21.81
C ARG A 111 32.50 17.01 -21.94
N LEU A 112 31.71 16.72 -22.98
CA LEU A 112 30.44 17.39 -23.25
C LEU A 112 29.31 16.89 -22.33
N LEU A 113 29.33 15.61 -21.97
CA LEU A 113 28.31 14.99 -21.12
C LEU A 113 28.63 15.04 -19.62
N GLY A 114 29.78 15.60 -19.25
CA GLY A 114 30.15 15.83 -17.85
C GLY A 114 30.41 14.56 -17.05
N CYS A 115 30.69 13.43 -17.71
CA CYS A 115 31.13 12.22 -17.02
C CYS A 115 32.57 12.43 -16.52
N PRO A 116 32.85 12.23 -15.21
CA PRO A 116 34.20 12.33 -14.70
C PRO A 116 35.04 11.18 -15.26
N PRO A 117 36.31 11.41 -15.66
CA PRO A 117 37.18 10.35 -16.13
C PRO A 117 37.50 9.39 -14.97
N PHE A 118 37.61 8.10 -15.30
CA PHE A 118 38.06 7.05 -14.38
C PHE A 118 39.50 7.27 -13.90
#